data_AF-A0A1G8XDX0-F1
#
_entry.id   AF-A0A1G8XDX0-F1
#
_cell.length_a   1.000
_cell.length_b   1.000
_cell.length_c   1.000
_cell.angle_alpha   90.00
_cell.angle_beta   90.00
_cell.angle_gamma   90.00
#
_symmetry.space_group_name_H-M   'P 1'
#
loop_
_entity.id
_entity.type
_entity.pdbx_description
1 polymer ?
#
loop_
_entity_poly.entity_id
_entity_poly.type
_entity_poly.pdbx_seq_one_letter_code
_entity_poly.pdbx_strand_id
1 'polypeptide(L)' 'MLYPSIDEMMNKVDSKYSLVVAAARRARLLREGGKTDVKAPKSHKFVGVALEEIYEDRILVTRGEE' A
#
# COMPACT_ATOMS: atom_id res chain seq x y z
N MET A 1 -12.04 9.99 -4.37
CA MET A 1 -12.53 8.60 -4.21
C MET A 1 -11.32 7.74 -3.84
N LEU A 2 -11.42 6.84 -2.86
CA LEU A 2 -10.28 5.97 -2.51
C LEU A 2 -10.02 5.04 -3.69
N TYR A 3 -8.80 5.09 -4.24
CA TYR A 3 -8.30 4.12 -5.20
C TYR A 3 -7.00 3.56 -4.62
N PRO A 4 -6.78 2.25 -4.70
CA PRO A 4 -7.70 1.17 -5.11
C PRO A 4 -8.89 0.94 -4.16
N SER A 5 -9.87 0.12 -4.58
CA SER A 5 -10.99 -0.28 -3.70
C SER A 5 -10.56 -1.36 -2.68
N ILE A 6 -11.22 -1.43 -1.53
CA ILE A 6 -10.84 -2.40 -0.47
C ILE A 6 -11.02 -3.84 -0.95
N ASP A 7 -12.09 -4.15 -1.69
CA ASP A 7 -12.34 -5.49 -2.21
C ASP A 7 -11.23 -5.94 -3.17
N GLU A 8 -10.73 -5.05 -4.02
CA GLU A 8 -9.57 -5.32 -4.87
C GLU A 8 -8.31 -5.61 -4.04
N MET A 9 -8.10 -4.87 -2.96
CA MET A 9 -6.95 -5.06 -2.08
C MET A 9 -7.01 -6.40 -1.34
N MET A 10 -8.20 -6.86 -0.98
CA MET A 10 -8.39 -8.14 -0.30
C MET A 10 -8.02 -9.36 -1.17
N ASN A 11 -7.93 -9.19 -2.50
CA ASN A 11 -7.41 -10.23 -3.39
C ASN A 11 -5.87 -10.28 -3.42
N LYS A 12 -5.19 -9.27 -2.86
CA LYS A 12 -3.73 -9.13 -2.85
C LYS A 12 -3.10 -9.43 -1.49
N VAL A 13 -3.90 -9.42 -0.43
CA VAL A 13 -3.43 -9.50 0.96
C VAL A 13 -4.28 -10.48 1.75
N ASP A 14 -3.64 -11.22 2.67
CA ASP A 14 -4.32 -12.28 3.44
C ASP A 14 -5.39 -11.74 4.40
N SER A 15 -5.26 -10.50 4.86
CA SER A 15 -6.20 -9.92 5.81
C SER A 15 -6.26 -8.40 5.75
N LYS A 16 -7.42 -7.85 6.15
CA LYS A 16 -7.62 -6.40 6.32
C LYS A 16 -6.60 -5.79 7.28
N TYR A 17 -6.23 -6.51 8.34
CA TYR A 17 -5.26 -6.04 9.32
C TYR A 17 -3.85 -5.96 8.72
N SER A 18 -3.43 -6.99 7.98
CA SER A 18 -2.15 -7.01 7.26
C SER A 18 -2.06 -5.84 6.28
N LEU A 19 -3.15 -5.57 5.55
CA LEU A 19 -3.24 -4.43 4.65
C LEU A 19 -3.04 -3.10 5.37
N VAL A 20 -3.76 -2.87 6.46
CA VAL A 20 -3.68 -1.61 7.23
C VAL A 20 -2.27 -1.41 7.79
N VAL A 21 -1.67 -2.45 8.36
CA VAL A 21 -0.31 -2.39 8.93
C VAL A 21 0.72 -2.13 7.83
N ALA A 22 0.65 -2.84 6.71
CA ALA A 22 1.59 -2.67 5.60
C ALA A 22 1.48 -1.27 4.98
N ALA A 23 0.25 -0.80 4.69
CA ALA A 23 0.02 0.52 4.14
C ALA A 23 0.50 1.63 5.09
N ALA A 24 0.26 1.49 6.40
CA ALA A 24 0.72 2.47 7.40
C ALA A 24 2.26 2.51 7.50
N ARG A 25 2.91 1.34 7.56
CA ARG A 25 4.38 1.24 7.56
C ARG A 25 4.97 1.87 6.30
N ARG A 26 4.42 1.56 5.13
CA ARG A 26 4.90 2.11 3.86
C ARG A 26 4.66 3.61 3.76
N ALA A 27 3.50 4.10 4.16
CA ALA A 27 3.20 5.52 4.17
C ALA A 27 4.18 6.33 5.04
N ARG A 28 4.64 5.76 6.17
CA ARG A 28 5.67 6.36 7.01
C ARG A 28 7.00 6.48 6.27
N LEU A 29 7.43 5.45 5.56
CA LEU A 29 8.65 5.49 4.74
C LEU A 29 8.57 6.57 3.66
N LEU A 30 7.44 6.68 2.96
CA LEU A 30 7.21 7.74 1.97
C LEU A 30 7.26 9.13 2.61
N ARG A 31 6.70 9.29 3.81
CA ARG A 31 6.77 10.56 4.57
C ARG A 31 8.19 10.93 4.99
N GLU A 32 9.03 9.95 5.27
CA GLU A 32 10.44 10.14 5.67
C GLU A 32 11.37 10.39 4.45
N GLY A 33 10.82 10.59 3.24
CA GLY A 33 11.57 10.85 2.02
C GLY A 33 11.74 9.62 1.11
N GLY A 34 11.05 8.52 1.42
CA GLY A 34 10.99 7.34 0.57
C GLY A 34 10.43 7.68 -0.81
N LYS A 35 11.10 7.17 -1.85
CA LYS A 35 10.63 7.32 -3.22
C LYS A 35 9.57 6.27 -3.52
N THR A 36 8.62 6.65 -4.35
CA THR A 36 7.64 5.76 -4.96
C THR A 36 7.93 5.65 -6.44
N ASP A 37 7.80 4.44 -6.98
CA ASP A 37 7.89 4.20 -8.42
C ASP A 37 6.53 4.31 -9.12
N VAL A 38 5.47 4.65 -8.37
CA VAL A 38 4.15 4.97 -8.92
C VAL A 38 4.27 6.30 -9.67
N LYS A 39 4.21 6.23 -11.00
CA LYS A 39 4.48 7.39 -11.89
C LYS A 39 3.41 8.47 -11.81
N ALA A 40 2.16 8.09 -11.54
CA ALA A 40 1.02 9.00 -11.49
C ALA A 40 0.03 8.53 -10.41
N PRO A 41 0.38 8.69 -9.11
CA PRO A 41 -0.51 8.26 -8.04
C PRO A 41 -1.80 9.08 -8.10
N LYS A 42 -2.93 8.39 -8.03
CA LYS A 42 -4.25 9.05 -7.94
C LYS A 42 -4.44 9.70 -6.58
N SER A 43 -3.75 9.20 -5.55
CA SER A 43 -3.81 9.74 -4.21
C SER A 43 -2.67 10.71 -3.91
N HIS A 44 -3.00 11.88 -3.37
CA HIS A 44 -2.01 12.85 -2.89
C HIS A 44 -1.51 12.57 -1.47
N LYS A 45 -2.11 11.60 -0.77
CA LYS A 45 -1.71 11.21 0.60
C LYS A 45 -0.81 9.98 0.54
N PHE A 46 0.22 9.94 1.37
CA PHE A 46 1.16 8.81 1.44
C PHE A 46 0.49 7.45 1.66
N VAL A 47 -0.60 7.40 2.43
CA VAL A 47 -1.36 6.15 2.63
C VAL A 47 -2.00 5.67 1.35
N GLY A 48 -2.55 6.57 0.53
CA GLY A 48 -3.12 6.18 -0.76
C GLY A 48 -2.04 5.73 -1.75
N VAL A 49 -0.92 6.45 -1.81
CA VAL A 49 0.24 6.02 -2.62
C VAL A 49 0.73 4.63 -2.20
N ALA A 50 0.79 4.35 -0.90
CA ALA A 50 1.17 3.04 -0.39
C ALA A 50 0.16 1.94 -0.78
N LEU A 51 -1.15 2.24 -0.79
CA LEU A 51 -2.17 1.31 -1.26
C LEU A 51 -2.05 1.06 -2.76
N GLU A 52 -1.74 2.10 -3.55
CA GLU A 52 -1.47 1.98 -4.99
C GLU A 52 -0.22 1.12 -5.27
N GLU A 53 0.85 1.27 -4.47
CA GLU A 53 2.05 0.43 -4.58
C GLU A 53 1.77 -1.06 -4.28
N ILE A 54 0.97 -1.34 -3.25
CA ILE A 54 0.58 -2.71 -2.91
C ILE A 54 -0.32 -3.29 -4.02
N TYR A 55 -1.22 -2.49 -4.59
CA TYR A 55 -2.10 -2.92 -5.67
C TYR A 55 -1.35 -3.21 -6.98
N GLU A 56 -0.34 -2.41 -7.31
CA GLU A 56 0.54 -2.63 -8.46
C GLU A 56 1.59 -3.74 -8.21
N ASP A 57 1.45 -4.54 -7.15
CA ASP A 57 2.39 -5.61 -6.75
C ASP A 57 3.85 -5.14 -6.54
N ARG A 58 4.06 -3.82 -6.38
CA ARG A 58 5.38 -3.25 -6.08
C ARG A 58 5.82 -3.55 -4.66
N ILE A 59 4.84 -3.78 -3.78
CA ILE A 59 5.05 -4.17 -2.39
C ILE A 59 4.23 -5.42 -2.12
N LEU A 60 4.93 -6.51 -1.84
CA LEU A 60 4.33 -7.76 -1.42
C LEU A 60 4.10 -7.71 0.09
N VAL A 61 2.85 -7.89 0.50
CA VAL A 61 2.47 -7.99 1.91
C VAL A 61 2.42 -9.47 2.27
N THR A 62 3.57 -10.04 2.58
CA THR A 62 3.64 -11.39 3.14
C THR A 62 3.42 -11.32 4.65
N ARG A 63 2.77 -12.36 5.21
CA ARG A 63 3.01 -12.66 6.63
C ARG A 63 4.50 -12.91 6.75
N GLY A 64 5.19 -12.13 7.60
CA GLY A 64 6.57 -12.43 7.93
C GLY A 64 6.61 -13.88 8.40
N GLU A 65 7.25 -14.74 7.61
CA GLU A 65 7.76 -15.97 8.14
C GLU A 65 8.73 -15.57 9.25
N GLU A 66 8.52 -16.14 10.44
CA GLU A 66 9.46 -16.07 11.55
C GLU A 66 10.84 -16.59 11.14
#